data_AF-A0A7J5UK93-F1
#
_entry.id   AF-A0A7J5UK93-F1
#
_cell.length_a   1.000
_cell.length_b   1.000
_cell.length_c   1.000
_cell.angle_alpha   90.00
_cell.angle_beta   90.00
_cell.angle_gamma   90.00
#
_symmetry.space_group_name_H-M   'P 1'
#
loop_
_entity.id
_entity.type
_entity.pdbx_description
1 polymer ?
#
loop_
_entity_poly.entity_id
_entity_poly.type
_entity_poly.pdbx_seq_one_letter_code
_entity_poly.pdbx_strand_id
1 'polypeptide(L)'
;MTDRHADPDGLLDLALGHACEPRRGALLRHLTTCEACRSQYAELAAGVDRVLVAAPAADPPPGFDRAVLAAMGMPEPTTTSGGPAAALAHPTTAPSGAATAPAGPPRAAGPTKMPAGPTGPTGLTGPPA
;
A
#
# COMPACT_ATOMS: atom_id res chain seq x y z
N MET A 1 -28.91 -24.81 0.40
CA MET A 1 -28.52 -24.33 1.74
C MET A 1 -27.63 -23.09 1.57
N THR A 2 -28.12 -22.07 0.86
CA THR A 2 -27.31 -20.88 0.47
C THR A 2 -28.24 -19.70 0.11
N ASP A 3 -29.26 -19.46 0.94
CA ASP A 3 -30.08 -18.24 0.85
C ASP A 3 -29.46 -17.04 1.59
N ARG A 4 -28.33 -17.25 2.26
CA ARG A 4 -27.61 -16.19 2.98
C ARG A 4 -26.33 -15.83 2.25
N HIS A 5 -26.37 -14.71 1.55
CA HIS A 5 -25.19 -14.05 0.99
C HIS A 5 -24.34 -13.41 2.09
N ALA A 6 -23.07 -13.19 1.79
CA ALA A 6 -22.22 -12.37 2.62
C ALA A 6 -22.75 -10.93 2.69
N ASP A 7 -22.56 -10.31 3.84
CA ASP A 7 -22.83 -8.89 4.04
C ASP A 7 -21.90 -8.05 3.11
N PRO A 8 -22.44 -7.03 2.39
CA PRO A 8 -21.68 -6.26 1.42
C PRO A 8 -20.51 -5.49 2.04
N ASP A 9 -20.65 -4.95 3.25
CA ASP A 9 -19.56 -4.27 3.95
C ASP A 9 -18.44 -5.27 4.28
N GLY A 10 -18.79 -6.51 4.64
CA GLY A 10 -17.81 -7.59 4.78
C GLY A 10 -17.02 -7.90 3.50
N LEU A 11 -17.66 -7.82 2.33
CA LEU A 11 -16.97 -8.00 1.04
C LEU A 11 -16.08 -6.78 0.70
N LEU A 12 -16.51 -5.57 1.04
CA LEU A 12 -15.73 -4.36 0.88
C LEU A 12 -14.50 -4.37 1.81
N ASP A 13 -14.66 -4.74 3.08
CA ASP A 13 -13.57 -4.93 4.04
C ASP A 13 -12.56 -5.95 3.52
N LEU A 14 -13.03 -7.02 2.87
CA LEU A 14 -12.15 -8.00 2.24
C LEU A 14 -11.41 -7.41 1.03
N ALA A 15 -12.07 -6.60 0.20
CA ALA A 15 -11.47 -5.95 -0.96
C ALA A 15 -10.41 -4.91 -0.56
N LEU A 16 -10.64 -4.18 0.53
CA LEU A 16 -9.70 -3.21 1.10
C LEU A 16 -8.59 -3.85 1.96
N GLY A 17 -8.65 -5.17 2.22
CA GLY A 17 -7.69 -5.86 3.06
C GLY A 17 -7.86 -5.63 4.57
N HIS A 18 -8.99 -5.07 5.00
CA HIS A 18 -9.32 -4.81 6.41
C HIS A 18 -10.00 -6.00 7.12
N ALA A 19 -10.45 -7.01 6.38
CA ALA A 19 -11.03 -8.20 6.97
C ALA A 19 -9.97 -9.01 7.75
N CYS A 20 -10.15 -9.14 9.06
CA CYS A 20 -9.31 -9.97 9.93
C CYS A 20 -9.82 -11.42 10.02
N GLU A 21 -8.94 -12.34 10.43
CA GLU A 21 -9.37 -13.69 10.82
C GLU A 21 -10.24 -13.67 12.09
N PRO A 22 -11.20 -14.59 12.25
CA PRO A 22 -11.57 -15.69 11.34
C PRO A 22 -12.52 -15.27 10.21
N ARG A 23 -12.94 -14.00 10.18
CA ARG A 23 -13.94 -13.47 9.24
C ARG A 23 -13.43 -13.55 7.80
N ARG A 24 -12.17 -13.21 7.57
CA ARG A 24 -11.51 -13.30 6.28
C ARG A 24 -11.54 -14.73 5.71
N GLY A 25 -11.11 -15.74 6.47
CA GLY A 25 -11.18 -17.13 6.04
C GLY A 25 -12.62 -17.61 5.77
N ALA A 26 -13.60 -17.16 6.54
CA ALA A 26 -15.01 -17.47 6.31
C ALA A 26 -15.53 -16.85 4.99
N LEU A 27 -15.22 -15.58 4.72
CA LEU A 27 -15.60 -14.90 3.48
C LEU A 27 -14.93 -15.54 2.26
N LEU A 28 -13.63 -15.81 2.32
CA LEU A 28 -12.91 -16.47 1.22
C LEU A 28 -13.50 -17.84 0.88
N ARG A 29 -13.81 -18.65 1.90
CA ARG A 29 -14.50 -19.94 1.70
C ARG A 29 -15.92 -19.78 1.17
N HIS A 30 -16.63 -18.70 1.51
CA HIS A 30 -17.94 -18.42 0.94
C HIS A 30 -17.81 -18.07 -0.56
N LEU A 31 -16.82 -17.27 -0.93
CA LEU A 31 -16.55 -16.92 -2.33
C LEU A 31 -16.26 -18.15 -3.20
N THR A 32 -15.64 -19.21 -2.67
CA THR A 32 -15.43 -20.43 -3.47
C THR A 32 -16.71 -21.19 -3.82
N THR A 33 -17.83 -20.89 -3.15
CA THR A 33 -19.10 -21.62 -3.30
C THR A 33 -20.27 -20.76 -3.77
N CYS A 34 -20.16 -19.43 -3.71
CA CYS A 34 -21.22 -18.49 -4.10
C CYS A 34 -20.81 -17.61 -5.29
N GLU A 35 -21.43 -17.82 -6.46
CA GLU A 35 -21.19 -16.99 -7.66
C GLU A 35 -21.60 -15.53 -7.43
N ALA A 36 -22.78 -15.28 -6.86
CA ALA A 36 -23.28 -13.91 -6.64
C ALA A 36 -22.32 -13.06 -5.79
N CYS A 37 -21.79 -13.62 -4.70
CA CYS A 37 -20.81 -12.92 -3.86
C CYS A 37 -19.45 -12.77 -4.57
N ARG A 38 -19.06 -13.70 -5.45
CA ARG A 38 -17.86 -13.51 -6.30
C ARG A 38 -18.03 -12.37 -7.28
N SER A 39 -19.16 -12.29 -7.97
CA SER A 39 -19.46 -11.18 -8.88
C SER A 39 -19.46 -9.85 -8.13
N GLN A 40 -20.12 -9.78 -6.97
CA GLN A 40 -20.14 -8.56 -6.15
C GLN A 40 -18.74 -8.16 -5.66
N TYR A 41 -17.94 -9.12 -5.19
CA TYR A 41 -16.55 -8.86 -4.79
C TYR A 41 -15.69 -8.36 -5.96
N ALA A 42 -15.86 -8.94 -7.16
CA ALA A 42 -15.14 -8.52 -8.36
C ALA A 42 -15.46 -7.06 -8.75
N GLU A 43 -16.73 -6.66 -8.67
CA GLU A 43 -17.13 -5.27 -8.90
C GLU A 43 -16.51 -4.30 -7.87
N LEU A 44 -16.50 -4.69 -6.59
CA LEU A 44 -15.88 -3.89 -5.53
C LEU A 44 -14.36 -3.76 -5.74
N ALA A 45 -13.67 -4.87 -6.04
CA ALA A 45 -12.23 -4.89 -6.31
C ALA A 45 -11.88 -3.99 -7.51
N ALA A 46 -12.63 -4.10 -8.61
CA ALA A 46 -12.45 -3.23 -9.77
C ALA A 46 -12.69 -1.75 -9.43
N GLY A 47 -13.64 -1.45 -8.53
CA GLY A 47 -13.85 -0.10 -8.00
C GLY A 47 -12.65 0.44 -7.22
N VAL A 48 -12.09 -0.38 -6.33
CA VAL A 48 -10.88 -0.05 -5.56
C VAL A 48 -9.70 0.25 -6.49
N ASP A 49 -9.46 -0.60 -7.48
CA ASP A 49 -8.37 -0.42 -8.46
C ASP A 49 -8.49 0.90 -9.23
N ARG A 50 -9.71 1.31 -9.61
CA ARG A 50 -9.93 2.59 -10.31
C ARG A 50 -9.61 3.79 -9.43
N VAL A 51 -9.86 3.70 -8.12
CA VAL A 51 -9.57 4.79 -7.18
C VAL A 51 -8.06 4.94 -6.93
N LEU A 52 -7.28 3.85 -7.02
CA LEU A 52 -5.82 3.90 -6.83
C LEU A 52 -5.13 4.84 -7.82
N VAL A 53 -5.66 5.02 -9.03
CA VAL A 53 -5.11 5.95 -10.03
C VAL A 53 -5.19 7.41 -9.57
N ALA A 54 -6.14 7.75 -8.70
CA ALA A 54 -6.28 9.08 -8.12
C ALA A 54 -5.39 9.30 -6.88
N ALA A 55 -4.75 8.25 -6.37
CA ALA A 55 -3.89 8.36 -5.20
C ALA A 55 -2.61 9.15 -5.53
N PRO A 56 -2.14 10.03 -4.62
CA PRO A 56 -0.85 10.69 -4.80
C PRO A 56 0.29 9.66 -4.91
N ALA A 57 1.21 9.87 -5.85
CA ALA A 57 2.44 9.10 -5.88
C ALA A 57 3.26 9.39 -4.62
N ALA A 58 3.61 8.34 -3.88
CA ALA A 58 4.49 8.40 -2.72
C ALA A 58 5.70 7.51 -2.98
N ASP A 59 6.90 8.10 -2.91
CA ASP A 59 8.15 7.37 -3.13
C ASP A 59 8.40 6.42 -1.94
N PRO A 60 8.80 5.16 -2.17
CA PRO A 60 9.12 4.25 -1.09
C PRO A 60 10.39 4.71 -0.33
N PRO A 61 10.61 4.22 0.90
CA PRO A 61 11.82 4.52 1.64
C PRO A 61 13.08 4.07 0.86
N PRO A 62 14.21 4.77 1.01
CA PRO A 62 15.45 4.39 0.35
C PRO A 62 15.86 2.96 0.73
N GLY A 63 16.24 2.16 -0.27
CA GLY A 63 16.63 0.75 -0.09
C GLY A 63 15.47 -0.24 -0.10
N PHE A 64 14.21 0.21 -0.26
CA PHE A 64 13.05 -0.68 -0.37
C PHE A 64 13.22 -1.71 -1.50
N ASP A 65 13.64 -1.29 -2.69
CA ASP A 65 13.81 -2.19 -3.84
C ASP A 65 14.81 -3.30 -3.52
N ARG A 66 15.96 -2.96 -2.94
CA ARG A 66 16.97 -3.93 -2.50
C ARG A 66 16.41 -4.91 -1.48
N ALA A 67 15.63 -4.43 -0.50
CA ALA A 67 15.02 -5.28 0.51
C ALA A 67 14.00 -6.27 -0.11
N VAL A 68 13.21 -5.82 -1.07
CA VAL A 68 12.24 -6.66 -1.80
C VAL A 68 12.96 -7.72 -2.64
N LEU A 69 14.00 -7.33 -3.39
CA LEU A 69 14.77 -8.27 -4.21
C LEU A 69 15.46 -9.34 -3.35
N ALA A 70 16.06 -8.94 -2.22
CA ALA A 70 16.64 -9.87 -1.26
C ALA A 70 15.59 -10.82 -0.65
N ALA A 71 14.38 -10.32 -0.33
CA ALA A 71 13.29 -11.15 0.20
C ALA A 71 12.76 -12.16 -0.83
N MET A 72 12.80 -11.85 -2.12
CA MET A 72 12.50 -12.79 -3.21
C MET A 72 13.65 -13.79 -3.47
N GLY A 73 14.77 -13.70 -2.74
CA GLY A 73 15.93 -14.57 -2.91
C GLY A 73 16.78 -14.21 -4.12
N MET A 74 16.61 -13.03 -4.70
CA MET A 74 17.47 -12.57 -5.79
C MET A 74 18.81 -12.09 -5.21
N PRO A 75 19.94 -12.68 -5.64
CA PRO A 75 21.24 -12.26 -5.17
C PRO A 75 21.52 -10.84 -5.66
N GLU A 76 22.11 -10.01 -4.79
CA GLU A 76 22.71 -8.75 -5.22
C GLU A 76 23.72 -9.05 -6.33
N PRO A 77 23.73 -8.28 -7.44
CA PRO A 77 24.77 -8.41 -8.42
C PRO A 77 26.10 -8.14 -7.71
N THR A 78 26.88 -9.19 -7.52
CA THR A 78 28.25 -9.07 -7.06
C THR A 78 28.98 -8.33 -8.17
N THR A 79 29.25 -7.05 -7.95
CA THR A 79 30.25 -6.34 -8.73
C THR A 79 31.57 -7.05 -8.43
N THR A 80 31.88 -8.06 -9.24
CA THR A 80 33.21 -8.63 -9.26
C THR A 80 34.10 -7.51 -9.75
N SER A 81 34.72 -6.82 -8.80
CA SER A 81 35.80 -5.88 -9.08
C SER A 81 37.00 -6.75 -9.48
N GLY A 82 36.95 -7.24 -10.72
CA GLY A 82 37.91 -8.14 -11.31
C GLY A 82 38.75 -7.42 -12.37
N GLY A 83 39.77 -6.68 -11.91
CA GLY A 83 40.98 -6.36 -12.69
C GLY A 83 41.06 -4.96 -13.32
N PRO A 84 42.22 -4.27 -13.24
CA PRO A 84 42.47 -3.03 -13.97
C PRO A 84 42.82 -3.36 -15.44
N ALA A 85 41.89 -3.13 -16.37
CA ALA A 85 42.17 -3.20 -17.80
C ALA A 85 42.08 -1.80 -18.41
N ALA A 86 43.27 -1.20 -18.56
CA ALA A 86 43.67 -0.11 -19.45
C ALA A 86 42.59 0.86 -19.95
N ALA A 87 42.74 2.12 -19.53
CA ALA A 87 42.09 3.28 -20.11
C ALA A 87 42.27 3.34 -21.64
N LEU A 88 41.20 3.03 -22.38
CA LEU A 88 41.00 3.58 -23.71
C LEU A 88 40.28 4.91 -23.54
N ALA A 89 41.04 5.99 -23.65
CA ALA A 89 40.55 7.36 -23.64
C ALA A 89 39.77 7.63 -24.93
N HIS A 90 38.47 7.91 -24.80
CA HIS A 90 37.66 8.49 -25.86
C HIS A 90 37.44 9.98 -25.54
N PRO A 91 37.67 10.91 -26.47
CA PRO A 91 37.49 12.34 -26.22
C PRO A 91 36.00 12.66 -26.00
N THR A 92 35.70 13.21 -24.83
CA THR A 92 34.38 13.73 -24.47
C THR A 92 34.18 15.11 -25.12
N THR A 93 33.06 15.29 -25.84
CA THR A 93 32.57 16.62 -26.21
C THR A 93 31.35 16.89 -25.34
N ALA A 94 31.53 17.75 -24.35
CA ALA A 94 30.47 18.17 -23.42
C ALA A 94 29.69 19.36 -24.01
N PRO A 95 28.34 19.35 -24.00
CA PRO A 95 27.58 20.58 -23.91
C PRO A 95 27.34 20.94 -22.45
N SER A 96 27.80 22.15 -22.11
CA SER A 96 27.54 22.87 -20.87
C SER A 96 26.04 23.21 -20.77
N GLY A 97 25.39 22.72 -19.72
CA GLY A 97 24.01 23.05 -19.37
C GLY A 97 23.87 23.14 -17.86
N ALA A 98 24.30 24.28 -17.30
CA ALA A 98 24.12 24.60 -15.89
C ALA A 98 22.64 24.94 -15.62
N ALA A 99 21.90 24.00 -15.02
CA ALA A 99 20.61 24.27 -14.41
C ALA A 99 20.79 24.32 -12.89
N THR A 100 20.97 25.53 -12.37
CA THR A 100 21.01 25.81 -10.93
C THR A 100 19.59 25.74 -10.38
N ALA A 101 19.24 24.65 -9.69
CA ALA A 101 18.03 24.59 -8.88
C ALA A 101 18.32 25.15 -7.47
N PRO A 102 17.48 26.05 -6.91
CA PRO A 102 17.65 26.54 -5.55
C PRO A 102 17.27 25.46 -4.51
N ALA A 103 18.10 25.34 -3.50
CA ALA A 103 17.89 24.52 -2.31
C ALA A 103 16.66 25.00 -1.52
N GLY A 104 15.65 24.14 -1.40
CA GLY A 104 14.55 24.31 -0.45
C GLY A 104 15.01 24.04 1.00
N PRO A 105 14.45 24.73 2.00
CA PRO A 105 14.84 24.56 3.41
C PRO A 105 14.39 23.20 3.97
N PRO A 106 15.08 22.66 5.01
CA PRO A 106 14.69 21.43 5.68
C PRO A 106 13.38 21.61 6.44
N ARG A 107 12.46 20.66 6.26
CA ARG A 107 11.16 20.62 6.94
C ARG A 107 11.37 20.06 8.36
N ALA A 108 11.18 20.90 9.36
CA ALA A 108 11.27 20.52 10.76
C ALA A 108 10.21 19.48 11.14
N ALA A 109 10.68 18.38 11.73
CA ALA A 109 9.84 17.43 12.45
C ALA A 109 9.43 18.03 13.80
N GLY A 110 8.13 18.13 14.04
CA GLY A 110 7.57 18.49 15.35
C GLY A 110 6.48 17.48 15.73
N PRO A 111 6.55 16.84 16.92
CA PRO A 111 5.49 15.97 17.41
C PRO A 111 4.39 16.80 18.08
N THR A 112 3.23 16.96 17.43
CA THR A 112 2.03 17.45 18.11
C THR A 112 1.35 16.30 18.84
N LYS A 113 1.70 16.20 20.13
CA LYS A 113 0.98 15.55 21.22
C LYS A 113 -0.55 15.73 21.09
N MET A 114 -1.29 14.65 20.86
CA MET A 114 -2.75 14.67 20.98
C MET A 114 -3.16 14.82 22.45
N PRO A 115 -4.08 15.73 22.80
CA PRO A 115 -4.72 15.70 24.11
C PRO A 115 -5.76 14.57 24.16
N ALA A 116 -5.75 13.84 25.27
CA ALA A 116 -6.80 12.92 25.67
C ALA A 116 -8.14 13.70 25.79
N GLY A 117 -9.09 13.37 24.93
CA GLY A 117 -10.48 13.83 25.03
C GLY A 117 -11.24 13.00 26.08
N PRO A 118 -12.15 13.63 26.85
CA PRO A 118 -12.75 13.03 28.04
C PRO A 118 -13.78 11.94 27.71
N THR A 119 -13.79 10.92 28.56
CA THR A 119 -14.90 9.97 28.77
C THR A 119 -16.19 10.73 29.08
N GLY A 120 -17.16 10.68 28.17
CA GLY A 120 -18.54 11.10 28.41
C GLY A 120 -19.38 9.94 28.98
N PRO A 121 -20.29 10.20 29.93
CA PRO A 121 -21.03 9.16 30.64
C PRO A 121 -22.31 8.69 29.93
N THR A 122 -22.66 7.45 30.27
CA THR A 122 -23.93 6.74 30.22
C THR A 122 -25.20 7.61 30.15
N GLY A 123 -26.06 7.34 29.16
CA GLY A 123 -27.42 7.89 29.07
C GLY A 123 -28.41 6.83 28.58
N LEU A 124 -29.25 6.36 29.50
CA LEU A 124 -30.37 5.43 29.33
C LEU A 124 -31.60 6.15 28.76
N THR A 125 -32.25 5.64 27.71
CA THR A 125 -33.69 5.80 27.40
C THR A 125 -34.02 4.77 26.29
N GLY A 126 -34.73 3.65 26.50
CA GLY A 126 -36.17 3.50 26.76
C GLY A 126 -36.89 3.03 25.47
N PRO A 127 -37.55 1.86 25.39
CA PRO A 127 -38.21 1.37 24.17
C PRO A 127 -39.63 1.95 23.96
N PRO A 128 -40.11 2.09 22.71
CA PRO A 128 -41.52 2.38 22.44
C PRO A 128 -42.41 1.12 22.49
N ALA A 129 -43.70 1.37 22.75
CA ALA A 129 -44.80 0.44 23.04
C ALA A 129 -45.20 -0.50 21.89
#